data_AF-A0A538FL78-F1
#
_entry.id   AF-A0A538FL78-F1
#
_cell.length_a   1.000
_cell.length_b   1.000
_cell.length_c   1.000
_cell.angle_alpha   90.00
_cell.angle_beta   90.00
_cell.angle_gamma   90.00
#
_symmetry.space_group_name_H-M   'P 1'
#
loop_
_entity.id
_entity.type
_entity.pdbx_description
1 polymer ?
#
loop_
_entity_poly.entity_id
_entity_poly.type
_entity_poly.pdbx_seq_one_letter_code
_entity_poly.pdbx_strand_id
1 'polypeptide(L)'
;MSRCHLVYAIAPDGMSASEANDALNTYIADPSRGIPVVHDHFTGKPHGGFAVLFPRDENELARLNDHGPLEGWEIHHHPLVFAITPVGLDAQVGFTLQEYGQTTLDALRA
;
A
#
# COMPACT_ATOMS: atom_id res chain seq x y z
N MET A 1 -0.16 11.15 -15.47
CA MET A 1 -1.11 11.70 -14.49
C MET A 1 -0.89 11.00 -13.17
N SER A 2 -0.48 11.75 -12.15
CA SER A 2 -0.22 11.24 -10.80
C SER A 2 -1.52 10.67 -10.19
N ARG A 3 -1.45 9.45 -9.64
CA ARG A 3 -2.55 8.77 -8.94
C ARG A 3 -1.97 7.88 -7.85
N CYS A 4 -2.81 7.42 -6.93
CA CYS A 4 -2.40 6.41 -5.97
C CYS A 4 -2.20 5.06 -6.67
N HIS A 5 -1.21 4.31 -6.20
CA HIS A 5 -0.88 2.99 -6.66
C HIS A 5 -0.91 2.01 -5.49
N LEU A 6 -1.56 0.86 -5.69
CA LEU A 6 -1.45 -0.28 -4.79
C LEU A 6 -0.17 -1.04 -5.12
N VAL A 7 0.63 -1.28 -4.08
CA VAL A 7 1.68 -2.27 -4.05
C VAL A 7 1.19 -3.40 -3.14
N TYR A 8 1.17 -4.62 -3.67
CA TYR A 8 0.82 -5.83 -2.95
C TYR A 8 2.02 -6.76 -3.00
N ALA A 9 2.59 -7.12 -1.85
CA ALA A 9 3.87 -7.80 -1.77
C ALA A 9 3.78 -9.04 -0.89
N ILE A 10 4.26 -10.17 -1.41
CA ILE A 10 4.26 -11.48 -0.74
C ILE A 10 5.70 -11.91 -0.51
N ALA A 11 6.02 -12.16 0.76
CA ALA A 11 7.34 -12.61 1.19
C ALA A 11 7.59 -14.06 0.75
N PRO A 12 8.84 -14.40 0.40
CA PRO A 12 9.19 -15.78 0.09
C PRO A 12 9.10 -16.68 1.33
N ASP A 13 9.01 -17.99 1.08
CA ASP A 13 8.97 -19.00 2.13
C ASP A 13 10.21 -18.94 3.04
N GLY A 14 10.00 -19.27 4.32
CA GLY A 14 11.09 -19.36 5.31
C GLY A 14 11.43 -18.05 6.02
N MET A 15 10.89 -16.92 5.56
CA MET A 15 11.00 -15.64 6.26
C MET A 15 10.13 -15.64 7.53
N SER A 16 10.61 -15.01 8.61
CA SER A 16 9.79 -14.75 9.80
C SER A 16 8.86 -13.56 9.58
N ALA A 17 7.81 -13.46 10.40
CA ALA A 17 6.90 -12.32 10.36
C ALA A 17 7.62 -10.98 10.62
N SER A 18 8.60 -10.95 11.55
CA SER A 18 9.35 -9.73 11.87
C SER A 18 10.19 -9.28 10.69
N GLU A 19 10.95 -10.20 10.08
CA GLU A 19 11.79 -9.90 8.92
C GLU A 19 10.95 -9.40 7.74
N ALA A 20 9.80 -10.03 7.48
CA ALA A 20 8.89 -9.59 6.43
C ALA A 20 8.34 -8.18 6.71
N ASN A 21 7.93 -7.91 7.96
CA ASN A 21 7.42 -6.61 8.34
C ASN A 21 8.49 -5.52 8.23
N ASP A 22 9.71 -5.78 8.71
CA ASP A 22 10.82 -4.83 8.66
C ASP A 22 11.24 -4.51 7.22
N ALA A 23 11.24 -5.50 6.33
CA ALA A 23 11.52 -5.31 4.91
C ALA A 23 10.46 -4.44 4.23
N LEU A 24 9.16 -4.72 4.47
CA LEU A 24 8.06 -3.92 3.92
C LEU A 24 8.05 -2.49 4.48
N ASN A 25 8.30 -2.31 5.78
CA ASN A 25 8.45 -1.00 6.40
C ASN A 25 9.58 -0.20 5.75
N THR A 26 10.73 -0.85 5.51
CA THR A 26 11.88 -0.21 4.84
C THR A 26 11.54 0.20 3.41
N TYR A 27 10.81 -0.64 2.67
CA TYR A 27 10.33 -0.30 1.32
C TYR A 27 9.42 0.94 1.34
N ILE A 28 8.46 0.99 2.27
CA ILE A 28 7.47 2.07 2.37
C ILE A 28 8.09 3.39 2.83
N ALA A 29 9.09 3.32 3.72
CA ALA A 29 9.73 4.50 4.30
C ALA A 29 10.64 5.25 3.31
N ASP A 30 10.99 4.68 2.16
CA ASP A 30 11.84 5.31 1.14
C ASP A 30 11.09 6.48 0.47
N PRO A 31 11.45 7.75 0.73
CA PRO A 31 10.74 8.91 0.22
C PRO A 31 10.88 9.08 -1.29
N SER A 32 11.80 8.36 -1.94
CA SER A 32 11.92 8.34 -3.40
C SER A 32 10.79 7.59 -4.09
N ARG A 33 9.90 6.93 -3.34
CA ARG A 33 8.73 6.18 -3.87
C ARG A 33 7.43 6.97 -3.81
N GLY A 34 7.51 8.25 -3.42
CA GLY A 34 6.36 9.12 -3.23
C GLY A 34 5.81 9.07 -1.81
N ILE A 35 4.56 9.51 -1.64
CA ILE A 35 3.92 9.64 -0.33
C ILE A 35 3.20 8.33 0.03
N PRO A 36 3.57 7.65 1.14
CA PRO A 36 2.77 6.57 1.70
C PRO A 36 1.43 7.11 2.21
N VAL A 37 0.33 6.57 1.71
CA VAL A 37 -1.03 6.98 2.10
C VAL A 37 -1.59 6.04 3.16
N VAL A 38 -1.45 4.73 2.94
CA VAL A 38 -1.81 3.68 3.89
C VAL A 38 -0.95 2.46 3.61
N HIS A 39 -0.70 1.66 4.63
CA HIS A 39 -0.12 0.33 4.47
C HIS A 39 -0.66 -0.57 5.59
N ASP A 40 -0.57 -1.87 5.38
CA ASP A 40 -0.78 -2.86 6.43
C ASP A 40 -0.06 -4.16 6.08
N HIS A 41 0.07 -5.03 7.08
CA HIS A 41 0.76 -6.31 6.98
C HIS A 41 -0.24 -7.47 7.02
N PHE A 42 0.03 -8.53 6.26
CA PHE A 42 -0.80 -9.72 6.29
C PHE A 42 -0.58 -10.52 7.56
N THR A 43 -1.69 -10.99 8.13
CA THR A 43 -1.65 -11.97 9.22
C THR A 43 -1.46 -13.37 8.64
N GLY A 44 -0.70 -14.22 9.34
CA GLY A 44 -0.46 -15.61 8.90
C GLY A 44 0.56 -15.75 7.78
N LYS A 45 0.51 -16.87 7.05
CA LYS A 45 1.41 -17.19 5.93
C LYS A 45 0.63 -17.28 4.60
N PRO A 46 1.24 -16.89 3.47
CA PRO A 46 2.57 -16.25 3.39
C PRO A 46 2.56 -14.87 4.04
N HIS A 47 3.72 -14.46 4.58
CA HIS A 47 3.87 -13.12 5.14
C HIS A 47 3.89 -12.08 4.01
N GLY A 48 3.64 -10.83 4.35
CA GLY A 48 3.68 -9.74 3.37
C GLY A 48 2.82 -8.57 3.79
N GLY A 49 2.32 -7.83 2.83
CA GLY A 49 1.40 -6.75 3.08
C GLY A 49 1.06 -5.97 1.82
N PHE A 50 0.44 -4.82 2.03
CA PHE A 50 0.16 -3.88 0.95
C PHE A 50 0.51 -2.46 1.38
N ALA A 51 0.75 -1.62 0.39
CA ALA A 51 0.89 -0.19 0.55
C ALA A 51 0.15 0.54 -0.57
N VAL A 52 -0.48 1.66 -0.25
CA VAL A 52 -0.94 2.62 -1.23
C VAL A 52 0.01 3.81 -1.22
N LEU A 53 0.69 4.02 -2.33
CA LEU A 53 1.70 5.08 -2.52
C LEU A 53 1.19 6.10 -3.53
N PHE A 54 1.52 7.37 -3.33
CA PHE A 54 1.22 8.45 -4.25
C PHE A 54 2.53 9.06 -4.80
N PRO A 55 3.01 8.58 -5.97
CA PRO A 55 4.13 9.19 -6.69
C PRO A 55 3.76 10.59 -7.19
N ARG A 56 4.69 11.53 -7.02
CA ARG A 56 4.53 12.94 -7.42
C ARG A 56 5.05 13.18 -8.83
N ASP A 57 5.98 12.36 -9.29
CA ASP A 57 6.57 12.42 -10.62
C ASP A 57 6.85 11.02 -11.21
N GLU A 58 7.34 10.99 -12.45
CA GLU A 58 7.64 9.75 -13.18
C GLU A 58 8.82 8.99 -12.58
N ASN A 59 9.77 9.66 -11.93
CA ASN A 59 10.90 9.01 -11.29
C ASN A 59 10.41 8.24 -10.06
N GLU A 60 9.61 8.87 -9.20
CA GLU A 60 9.00 8.20 -8.04
C GLU A 60 8.09 7.04 -8.47
N LEU A 61 7.36 7.19 -9.57
CA LEU A 61 6.54 6.13 -10.12
C LEU A 61 7.41 4.94 -10.58
N ALA A 62 8.51 5.21 -11.28
CA ALA A 62 9.44 4.17 -11.70
C ALA A 62 10.08 3.46 -10.51
N ARG A 63 10.36 4.19 -9.42
CA ARG A 63 10.89 3.61 -8.17
C ARG A 63 9.98 2.53 -7.62
N LEU A 64 8.66 2.58 -7.78
CA LEU A 64 7.76 1.53 -7.29
C LEU A 64 8.09 0.12 -7.83
N ASN A 65 8.66 0.02 -9.03
CA ASN A 65 9.06 -1.26 -9.63
C ASN A 65 10.47 -1.72 -9.19
N ASP A 66 11.23 -0.90 -8.46
CA ASP A 66 12.48 -1.34 -7.83
C ASP A 66 12.15 -2.05 -6.52
N HIS A 67 12.45 -3.34 -6.44
CA HIS A 67 12.14 -4.18 -5.29
C HIS A 67 12.95 -3.78 -4.04
N GLY A 68 14.19 -3.29 -4.19
CA GLY A 68 15.06 -2.88 -3.09
C GLY A 68 15.09 -3.88 -1.92
N PRO A 69 14.61 -3.52 -0.71
CA PRO A 69 14.58 -4.43 0.44
C PRO A 69 13.63 -5.64 0.27
N LEU A 70 12.79 -5.64 -0.77
CA LEU A 70 11.86 -6.72 -1.12
C LEU A 70 12.41 -7.62 -2.24
N GLU A 71 13.74 -7.66 -2.44
CA GLU A 71 14.35 -8.55 -3.43
C GLU A 71 13.93 -10.02 -3.19
N GLY A 72 13.52 -10.71 -4.25
CA GLY A 72 12.99 -12.09 -4.17
C GLY A 72 11.53 -12.24 -3.72
N TRP A 73 10.82 -11.13 -3.45
CA TRP A 73 9.38 -11.15 -3.16
C TRP A 73 8.55 -11.21 -4.45
N GLU A 74 7.32 -11.73 -4.35
CA GLU A 74 6.30 -11.56 -5.39
C GLU A 74 5.60 -10.22 -5.16
N ILE A 75 5.73 -9.29 -6.11
CA ILE A 75 5.19 -7.93 -6.00
C ILE A 75 4.26 -7.64 -7.18
N HIS A 76 3.06 -7.16 -6.85
CA HIS A 76 2.08 -6.67 -7.80
C HIS A 76 1.86 -5.18 -7.60
N HIS A 77 1.78 -4.45 -8.71
CA HIS A 77 1.62 -3.00 -8.74
C HIS A 77 0.45 -2.61 -9.62
N HIS A 78 -0.49 -1.82 -9.07
CA HIS A 78 -1.69 -1.41 -9.80
C HIS A 78 -2.04 0.07 -9.56
N PRO A 79 -2.22 0.88 -10.63
CA PRO A 79 -2.83 2.20 -10.50
C PRO A 79 -4.29 2.09 -10.05
N LEU A 80 -4.70 2.92 -9.09
CA LEU A 80 -6.07 2.96 -8.61
C LEU A 80 -6.95 3.89 -9.46
N VAL A 81 -8.24 3.53 -9.61
CA VAL A 81 -9.18 4.26 -10.49
C VAL A 81 -9.66 5.56 -9.86
N PHE A 82 -10.16 5.50 -8.62
CA PHE A 82 -10.80 6.64 -7.94
C PHE A 82 -9.84 7.44 -7.04
N ALA A 83 -8.80 6.79 -6.53
CA ALA A 83 -7.76 7.43 -5.73
C ALA A 83 -6.75 8.17 -6.64
N ILE A 84 -7.20 9.26 -7.26
CA ILE A 84 -6.34 10.14 -8.08
C ILE A 84 -5.36 10.92 -7.18
N THR A 85 -5.71 11.13 -5.92
CA THR A 85 -4.86 11.74 -4.89
C THR A 85 -5.09 11.02 -3.55
N PRO A 86 -4.24 11.25 -2.53
CA PRO A 86 -4.47 10.73 -1.18
C PRO A 86 -5.84 11.15 -0.60
N VAL A 87 -6.28 12.38 -0.87
CA VAL A 87 -7.62 12.85 -0.47
C VAL A 87 -8.73 12.10 -1.21
N GLY A 88 -8.51 11.75 -2.47
CA GLY A 88 -9.44 10.89 -3.22
C GLY A 88 -9.54 9.48 -2.64
N LEU A 89 -8.46 8.93 -2.10
CA LEU A 89 -8.50 7.65 -1.39
C LEU A 89 -9.32 7.75 -0.10
N ASP A 90 -9.08 8.78 0.71
CA ASP A 90 -9.85 9.04 1.95
C ASP A 90 -11.36 9.16 1.66
N ALA A 91 -11.72 9.98 0.66
CA ALA A 91 -13.10 10.10 0.22
C ALA A 91 -13.69 8.76 -0.26
N GLN A 92 -12.90 7.94 -0.98
CA GLN A 92 -13.33 6.62 -1.44
C GLN A 92 -13.58 5.65 -0.28
N VAL A 93 -12.79 5.70 0.80
CA VAL A 93 -13.01 4.89 2.00
C VAL A 93 -14.34 5.26 2.65
N GLY A 94 -14.58 6.56 2.86
CA GLY A 94 -15.84 7.06 3.43
C GLY A 94 -17.05 6.67 2.58
N PHE A 95 -16.99 6.91 1.26
CA PHE A 95 -18.02 6.53 0.31
C PHE A 95 -18.29 5.02 0.36
N THR A 96 -17.25 4.19 0.35
CA THR A 96 -17.40 2.73 0.35
C THR A 96 -18.11 2.23 1.61
N LEU A 97 -17.74 2.75 2.79
CA LEU A 97 -18.39 2.40 4.05
C LEU A 97 -19.85 2.85 4.10
N GLN A 98 -20.16 4.04 3.60
CA GLN A 98 -21.52 4.56 3.60
C GLN A 98 -22.41 3.76 2.64
N GLU A 99 -21.99 3.61 1.39
CA GLU A 99 -22.83 3.02 0.34
C GLU A 99 -22.94 1.51 0.44
N TYR A 100 -21.85 0.82 0.77
CA TYR A 100 -21.83 -0.65 0.81
C TYR A 100 -21.79 -1.20 2.24
N GLY A 101 -21.14 -0.50 3.17
CA GLY A 101 -21.07 -0.91 4.57
C GLY A 101 -22.26 -0.47 5.42
N GLN A 102 -23.13 0.42 4.91
CA GLN A 102 -24.26 1.02 5.64
C GLN A 102 -23.84 1.61 6.99
N THR A 103 -22.61 2.13 7.07
CA THR A 103 -21.99 2.65 8.29
C THR A 103 -21.02 3.78 7.96
N THR A 104 -20.42 4.39 8.98
CA THR A 104 -19.36 5.40 8.80
C THR A 104 -18.17 5.06 9.69
N LEU A 105 -17.00 5.62 9.39
CA LEU A 105 -15.84 5.51 10.30
C LEU A 105 -16.19 6.02 11.69
N ASP A 106 -16.90 7.14 11.79
CA ASP A 106 -17.32 7.73 13.07
C ASP A 106 -18.20 6.76 13.88
N ALA A 107 -19.11 6.02 13.23
CA ALA A 107 -19.95 5.03 13.89
C ALA A 107 -19.17 3.81 14.41
N LEU A 108 -17.98 3.54 13.87
CA LEU A 108 -17.13 2.41 14.22
C LEU A 108 -16.03 2.74 15.26
N ARG A 109 -15.95 3.98 15.76
CA ARG A 109 -14.93 4.42 16.73
C ARG A 109 -15.12 3.91 18.18
N ALA A 110 -15.95 2.89 18.38
CA ALA A 110 -16.30 2.38 19.71
C ALA A 110 -15.10 1.81 20.49
#